data_AF-A0A853IVM7-F1
#
_entry.id   AF-A0A853IVM7-F1
#
_cell.length_a   1.000
_cell.length_b   1.000
_cell.length_c   1.000
_cell.angle_alpha   90.00
_cell.angle_beta   90.00
_cell.angle_gamma   90.00
#
_symmetry.space_group_name_H-M   'P 1'
#
loop_
_entity.id
_entity.type
_entity.pdbx_description
1 polymer ?
#
loop_
_entity_poly.entity_id
_entity_poly.type
_entity_poly.pdbx_seq_one_letter_code
_entity_poly.pdbx_strand_id
1 'polypeptide(L)' 'MTYPVLDENQLSLRWNLSPKTLQKWRSEGIGPPAWHLNRSVRYLLMEVEAFERKARVT' A
#
# COMPACT_ATOMS: atom_id res chain seq x y z
N MET A 1 -18.28 -10.19 -6.28
CA MET A 1 -17.56 -8.89 -6.35
C MET A 1 -16.14 -9.14 -5.84
N THR A 2 -15.15 -9.09 -6.72
CA THR A 2 -13.74 -9.32 -6.36
C THR A 2 -13.10 -7.96 -6.12
N TYR A 3 -12.62 -7.70 -4.91
CA TYR A 3 -11.92 -6.46 -4.62
C TYR A 3 -10.46 -6.58 -5.09
N PRO A 4 -9.98 -5.67 -5.97
CA PRO A 4 -8.60 -5.72 -6.40
C PRO A 4 -7.66 -5.47 -5.22
N VAL A 5 -6.75 -6.41 -5.00
CA VAL A 5 -5.64 -6.32 -4.03
C VAL A 5 -4.34 -6.16 -4.78
N LEU A 6 -3.45 -5.32 -4.24
CA LEU A 6 -2.11 -5.12 -4.73
C LEU A 6 -1.13 -5.83 -3.80
N ASP A 7 -0.19 -6.55 -4.38
CA ASP A 7 0.99 -7.01 -3.64
C ASP A 7 1.96 -5.83 -3.41
N GLU A 8 2.89 -6.01 -2.47
CA GLU A 8 3.94 -5.02 -2.21
C GLU A 8 4.67 -4.57 -3.48
N ASN A 9 5.00 -5.50 -4.38
CA ASN A 9 5.66 -5.19 -5.65
C ASN A 9 4.78 -4.41 -6.63
N GLN A 10 3.47 -4.69 -6.64
CA GLN A 10 2.53 -3.98 -7.51
C GLN A 10 2.32 -2.55 -7.02
N LEU A 11 2.17 -2.37 -5.71
CA LEU A 11 2.07 -1.04 -5.10
C LEU A 11 3.37 -0.25 -5.29
N SER A 12 4.53 -0.89 -5.13
CA SER A 12 5.82 -0.24 -5.30
C SER A 12 6.00 0.26 -6.73
N LEU A 13 5.61 -0.55 -7.73
CA LEU A 13 5.64 -0.16 -9.14
C LEU A 13 4.69 1.02 -9.43
N ARG A 14 3.46 0.98 -8.89
CA ARG A 14 2.46 2.05 -9.07
C ARG A 14 2.92 3.39 -8.53
N TRP A 15 3.57 3.42 -7.37
CA TRP A 15 4.09 4.64 -6.76
C TRP A 15 5.50 4.99 -7.19
N ASN A 16 6.11 4.18 -8.06
CA ASN A 16 7.50 4.32 -8.47
C ASN A 16 8.46 4.37 -7.26
N LEU A 17 8.17 3.55 -6.25
CA LEU A 17 8.95 3.39 -5.02
C LEU A 17 9.61 2.02 -4.98
N SER A 18 10.68 1.90 -4.19
CA SER A 18 11.26 0.59 -3.92
C SER A 18 10.39 -0.18 -2.89
N PRO A 19 10.29 -1.52 -2.97
CA PRO A 19 9.63 -2.32 -1.93
C PRO A 19 10.22 -2.07 -0.54
N LYS A 20 11.54 -1.80 -0.47
CA LYS A 20 12.23 -1.44 0.78
C LYS A 20 11.72 -0.12 1.36
N THR A 21 11.36 0.85 0.52
CA THR A 21 10.72 2.10 0.95
C THR A 21 9.34 1.82 1.52
N LEU A 22 8.53 0.97 0.88
CA LEU A 22 7.22 0.56 1.42
C LEU A 22 7.34 -0.17 2.76
N GLN A 23 8.36 -1.01 2.94
CA GLN A 23 8.63 -1.67 4.22
C GLN A 23 8.99 -0.66 5.31
N LYS A 24 9.81 0.36 4.99
CA LYS A 24 10.14 1.45 5.90
C LYS A 24 8.90 2.26 6.27
N TRP A 25 8.09 2.64 5.29
CA TRP A 25 6.83 3.35 5.46
C TRP A 25 5.87 2.60 6.39
N ARG A 26 5.75 1.28 6.20
CA ARG A 26 4.98 0.42 7.10
C ARG A 26 5.46 0.50 8.55
N SER A 27 6.77 0.44 8.79
CA SER A 27 7.34 0.56 10.15
C SER A 27 7.19 1.95 10.75
N GLU A 28 7.21 2.99 9.92
CA GLU A 28 7.01 4.38 10.34
C GLU A 28 5.51 4.74 10.50
N GLY A 29 4.60 3.84 10.15
CA GLY A 29 3.16 4.10 10.16
C GLY A 29 2.70 5.08 9.08
N ILE A 30 3.51 5.24 8.02
CA ILE A 30 3.26 6.12 6.89
C ILE A 30 2.67 5.28 5.76
N GLY A 31 1.46 5.60 5.31
CA GLY A 31 0.83 4.92 4.16
C GLY A 31 -0.50 4.23 4.45
N PRO A 32 -1.03 3.50 3.46
CA PRO A 32 -2.27 2.74 3.56
C PRO A 32 -2.08 1.49 4.42
N PRO A 33 -3.17 0.94 4.98
CA PRO A 33 -3.14 -0.27 5.78
C PRO A 33 -2.50 -1.44 5.02
N ALA A 34 -1.51 -2.03 5.65
CA ALA A 34 -0.84 -3.23 5.17
C ALA A 34 -1.52 -4.46 5.78
N TRP A 35 -2.07 -5.32 4.93
CA TRP A 35 -2.67 -6.59 5.36
C TRP A 35 -1.61 -7.67 5.36
N HIS A 36 -1.22 -8.11 6.56
CA HIS A 36 -0.25 -9.18 6.74
C HIS A 36 -0.92 -10.54 6.59
N LEU A 37 -0.57 -11.27 5.53
CA LEU A 37 -1.05 -12.63 5.28
C LEU A 37 0.13 -13.59 5.38
N ASN A 38 0.46 -13.99 6.61
CA ASN A 38 1.56 -14.89 7.02
C ASN A 38 2.94 -14.59 6.40
N ARG A 39 3.12 -14.85 5.10
CA ARG A 39 4.38 -14.68 4.34
C ARG A 39 4.34 -13.53 3.33
N SER A 40 3.21 -12.86 3.16
CA SER A 40 3.04 -11.81 2.15
C SER A 40 2.25 -10.63 2.70
N VAL A 41 2.50 -9.44 2.16
CA VAL A 41 1.75 -8.24 2.49
C VAL A 41 0.91 -7.85 1.29
N ARG A 42 -0.38 -7.62 1.55
CA ARG A 42 -1.38 -7.17 0.58
C ARG A 42 -1.84 -5.77 0.92
N TYR A 43 -2.19 -5.01 -0.09
CA TYR A 43 -2.79 -3.69 0.04
C TYR A 43 -4.13 -3.70 -0.70
N LEU A 44 -5.21 -3.30 -0.04
CA LEU A 44 -6.50 -3.15 -0.71
C LEU A 44 -6.45 -1.91 -1.60
N LEU A 45 -6.83 -2.04 -2.87
CA LEU A 45 -6.83 -0.90 -3.79
C LEU A 45 -7.69 0.25 -3.24
N MET A 46 -8.85 -0.08 -2.66
CA MET A 46 -9.75 0.91 -2.07
C MET A 46 -9.07 1.73 -0.96
N GLU A 47 -8.23 1.10 -0.14
CA GLU A 47 -7.52 1.80 0.94
C GLU A 47 -6.35 2.62 0.42
N VAL A 48 -5.65 2.10 -0.59
CA VAL A 48 -4.60 2.84 -1.32
C VAL A 48 -5.20 4.10 -1.95
N GLU A 49 -6.33 3.99 -2.64
CA GLU A 49 -7.04 5.12 -3.24
C GLU A 49 -7.57 6.10 -2.19
N ALA A 50 -8.08 5.60 -1.06
CA ALA A 50 -8.50 6.44 0.05
C ALA A 50 -7.32 7.21 0.66
N PHE A 51 -6.15 6.57 0.77
CA PHE A 51 -4.92 7.21 1.22
C PHE A 51 -4.42 8.25 0.21
N GLU A 52 -4.34 7.91 -1.08
CA GLU A 52 -4.00 8.84 -2.17
C GLU A 52 -4.92 10.07 -2.17
N ARG A 53 -6.22 9.85 -1.97
CA ARG A 53 -7.21 10.93 -1.88
C ARG A 53 -6.95 11.82 -0.67
N LYS A 54 -6.73 11.26 0.52
CA LYS A 54 -6.42 12.02 1.73
C LYS A 54 -5.12 12.82 1.59
N ALA A 55 -4.08 12.21 1.04
CA ALA A 55 -2.78 12.85 0.84
C ALA A 55 -2.84 14.04 -0.14
N ARG A 56 -3.82 14.07 -1.04
CA ARG A 56 -4.01 15.16 -2.02
C ARG A 56 -4.79 16.37 -1.47
N VAL A 57 -5.35 16.31 -0.26
CA VAL A 57 -6.20 17.38 0.30
C VAL A 57 -5.50 18.22 1.39
N THR A 58 -4.18 18.23 1.43
CA THR A 58 -3.37 19.13 2.28
C THR A 58 -2.41 19.91 1.41
#